data_AF-A0A6B9W154-F1
#
_entry.id   AF-A0A6B9W154-F1
#
_cell.length_a   1.000
_cell.length_b   1.000
_cell.length_c   1.000
_cell.angle_alpha   90.00
_cell.angle_beta   90.00
_cell.angle_gamma   90.00
#
_symmetry.space_group_name_H-M   'P 1'
#
loop_
_entity.id
_entity.type
_entity.pdbx_description
1 polymer ?
#
loop_
_entity_poly.entity_id
_entity_poly.type
_entity_poly.pdbx_seq_one_letter_code
_entity_poly.pdbx_strand_id
1 'polypeptide(L)'
;PLEIVLDLGTGPGFDTFLAARAVGPKGFVIGVDMTPEMVSKARKNQTAGGYANVEFRIGEIESLPVANDSVDAIISNCVINLIVD
;
A
#
# COMPACT_ATOMS: atom_id res chain seq x y z
N PRO A 1 4.97 -18.65 -5.25
CA PRO A 1 4.73 -17.40 -6.02
C PRO A 1 5.13 -16.21 -5.15
N LEU A 2 5.83 -15.22 -5.70
CA LEU A 2 6.11 -13.96 -5.00
C LEU A 2 4.89 -13.07 -5.27
N GLU A 3 4.05 -12.83 -4.27
CA GLU A 3 2.81 -12.06 -4.44
C GLU A 3 3.09 -10.58 -4.19
N ILE A 4 2.67 -9.73 -5.12
CA ILE A 4 2.74 -8.26 -5.02
C ILE A 4 1.33 -7.73 -4.82
N VAL A 5 1.10 -7.07 -3.68
CA VAL A 5 -0.20 -6.51 -3.31
C VAL A 5 -0.15 -4.99 -3.36
N LEU A 6 -1.22 -4.38 -3.87
CA LEU A 6 -1.43 -2.93 -3.85
C LEU A 6 -2.50 -2.55 -2.83
N ASP A 7 -2.20 -1.61 -1.94
CA ASP A 7 -3.13 -1.04 -0.95
C ASP A 7 -3.52 0.39 -1.32
N LEU A 8 -4.80 0.59 -1.64
CA LEU A 8 -5.36 1.86 -2.08
C LEU A 8 -5.96 2.64 -0.92
N GLY A 9 -5.35 3.79 -0.62
CA GLY A 9 -5.73 4.62 0.52
C GLY A 9 -5.16 4.08 1.83
N THR A 10 -3.88 3.75 1.80
CA THR A 10 -3.20 3.00 2.88
C THR A 10 -3.13 3.75 4.23
N GLY A 11 -3.33 5.08 4.23
CA GLY A 11 -3.25 5.89 5.44
C GLY A 11 -1.90 5.70 6.15
N PRO A 12 -1.88 5.47 7.48
CA PRO A 12 -0.65 5.23 8.22
C PRO A 12 -0.08 3.80 8.07
N GLY A 13 -0.64 2.98 7.16
CA GLY A 13 -0.07 1.70 6.72
C GLY A 13 -0.61 0.44 7.39
N PHE A 14 -1.67 0.51 8.20
CA PHE A 14 -2.14 -0.63 9.00
C PHE A 14 -2.46 -1.87 8.15
N ASP A 15 -3.30 -1.72 7.14
CA ASP A 15 -3.70 -2.83 6.26
C ASP A 15 -2.51 -3.30 5.39
N THR A 16 -1.67 -2.37 4.90
CA THR A 16 -0.40 -2.70 4.24
C THR A 16 0.50 -3.59 5.10
N PHE A 17 0.63 -3.32 6.40
CA PHE A 17 1.46 -4.14 7.30
C PHE A 17 0.88 -5.52 7.56
N LEU A 18 -0.46 -5.64 7.64
CA LEU A 18 -1.12 -6.94 7.76
C LEU A 18 -0.93 -7.76 6.48
N ALA A 19 -1.11 -7.14 5.32
CA ALA A 19 -0.86 -7.76 4.03
C ALA A 19 0.60 -8.20 3.90
N ALA A 20 1.56 -7.38 4.34
CA ALA A 20 2.99 -7.69 4.27
C ALA A 20 3.37 -8.94 5.07
N ARG A 21 2.68 -9.18 6.19
CA ARG A 21 2.83 -10.42 6.96
C ARG A 21 2.18 -11.61 6.27
N ALA A 22 1.01 -11.41 5.65
CA ALA A 22 0.25 -12.46 4.98
C ALA A 22 0.97 -13.01 3.73
N VAL A 23 1.51 -12.13 2.88
CA VAL A 23 2.29 -12.52 1.69
C VAL A 23 3.67 -13.11 2.03
N GLY A 24 4.08 -12.96 3.29
CA GLY A 24 5.36 -13.47 3.81
C GLY A 24 6.58 -12.67 3.32
N PRO A 25 7.79 -13.03 3.79
CA PRO A 25 9.02 -12.24 3.59
C PRO A 25 9.51 -12.17 2.14
N LYS A 26 8.92 -12.99 1.25
CA LYS A 26 9.24 -13.02 -0.18
C LYS A 26 8.19 -12.29 -1.03
N GLY A 27 7.01 -12.02 -0.48
CA GLY A 27 6.02 -11.14 -1.12
C GLY A 27 6.30 -9.68 -0.82
N PHE A 28 5.56 -8.78 -1.46
CA PHE A 28 5.77 -7.34 -1.35
C PHE A 28 4.45 -6.59 -1.35
N VAL A 29 4.37 -5.48 -0.60
CA VAL A 29 3.17 -4.64 -0.57
C VAL A 29 3.50 -3.19 -0.87
N ILE A 30 2.75 -2.60 -1.80
CA ILE A 30 2.84 -1.19 -2.16
C ILE A 30 1.62 -0.50 -1.56
N GLY A 31 1.81 0.42 -0.63
CA GLY A 31 0.76 1.29 -0.11
C GLY A 31 0.74 2.62 -0.86
N VAL A 32 -0.43 3.04 -1.33
CA VAL A 32 -0.66 4.33 -2.00
C VAL A 32 -1.61 5.18 -1.16
N ASP A 33 -1.22 6.42 -0.89
CA ASP A 33 -2.10 7.44 -0.29
C ASP A 33 -1.88 8.78 -0.97
N MET A 34 -2.95 9.56 -1.14
CA MET A 34 -2.87 10.87 -1.80
C MET A 34 -2.21 11.93 -0.93
N THR A 35 -2.17 11.73 0.40
CA THR A 35 -1.68 12.74 1.33
C THR A 35 -0.22 12.48 1.74
N PRO A 36 0.69 13.45 1.56
CA PRO A 36 2.09 13.32 1.98
C PRO A 36 2.24 13.07 3.50
N GLU A 37 1.29 13.58 4.29
CA GLU A 37 1.26 13.37 5.74
C GLU A 37 1.06 11.90 6.11
N MET A 38 0.09 11.21 5.50
CA MET A 38 -0.14 9.78 5.76
C MET A 38 1.04 8.94 5.30
N VAL A 39 1.58 9.20 4.10
CA VAL A 39 2.78 8.51 3.60
C VAL A 39 3.97 8.71 4.55
N SER A 40 4.16 9.91 5.10
CA SER A 40 5.21 10.17 6.10
C SER A 40 5.01 9.36 7.37
N LYS A 41 3.77 9.28 7.89
CA LYS A 41 3.43 8.46 9.06
C LYS A 41 3.64 6.97 8.77
N ALA A 42 3.20 6.49 7.61
CA ALA A 42 3.36 5.10 7.19
C ALA A 42 4.84 4.69 7.11
N ARG A 43 5.71 5.52 6.53
CA ARG A 43 7.16 5.27 6.49
C ARG A 43 7.81 5.27 7.88
N LYS A 44 7.35 6.12 8.80
CA LYS A 44 7.81 6.07 10.21
C LYS A 44 7.40 4.75 10.86
N ASN A 45 6.16 4.32 10.65
CA ASN A 45 5.64 3.05 11.17
C ASN A 45 6.34 1.84 10.55
N GLN A 46 6.69 1.92 9.26
CA GLN A 46 7.49 0.91 8.57
C GLN A 46 8.82 0.67 9.28
N THR A 47 9.57 1.74 9.51
CA THR A 47 10.87 1.68 10.19
C THR A 47 10.71 1.18 11.62
N ALA A 48 9.73 1.72 12.37
CA ALA A 48 9.48 1.31 13.75
C ALA A 48 9.05 -0.16 13.88
N GLY A 49 8.29 -0.66 12.90
CA GLY A 49 7.79 -2.04 12.86
C GLY A 49 8.72 -3.05 12.20
N GLY A 50 9.84 -2.61 11.61
CA GLY A 50 10.82 -3.49 10.96
C GLY A 50 10.32 -4.14 9.66
N TYR A 51 9.40 -3.49 8.94
CA TYR A 51 8.85 -4.03 7.69
C TYR A 51 9.81 -3.76 6.51
N ALA A 52 10.47 -4.80 6.03
CA ALA A 52 11.41 -4.74 4.92
C ALA A 52 10.75 -4.94 3.55
N ASN A 53 9.54 -5.50 3.51
CA ASN A 53 8.83 -5.88 2.28
C ASN A 53 7.61 -4.99 1.99
N VAL A 54 7.71 -3.71 2.32
CA VAL A 54 6.68 -2.70 2.02
C VAL A 54 7.28 -1.43 1.44
N GLU A 55 6.53 -0.76 0.59
CA GLU A 55 6.85 0.57 0.05
C GLU A 55 5.63 1.48 0.10
N PHE A 56 5.83 2.74 0.46
CA PHE A 56 4.75 3.74 0.46
C PHE A 56 4.99 4.82 -0.60
N ARG A 57 4.00 5.01 -1.47
CA ARG A 57 4.02 5.98 -2.58
C ARG A 57 2.92 7.02 -2.40
N ILE A 58 3.21 8.25 -2.80
CA ILE A 58 2.19 9.30 -2.90
C ILE A 58 1.51 9.13 -4.26
N GLY A 59 0.19 9.08 -4.29
CA GLY A 59 -0.57 8.97 -5.54
C GLY A 59 -2.08 9.00 -5.33
N GLU A 60 -2.79 9.33 -6.39
CA GLU A 60 -4.25 9.29 -6.48
C GLU A 60 -4.69 7.97 -7.10
N ILE A 61 -5.93 7.53 -6.83
CA ILE A 61 -6.42 6.23 -7.33
C ILE A 61 -6.70 6.29 -8.83
N GLU A 62 -7.01 7.47 -9.34
CA GLU A 62 -7.24 7.81 -10.74
C GLU A 62 -5.95 7.79 -11.56
N SER A 63 -4.78 7.92 -10.90
CA SER A 63 -3.46 7.93 -11.52
C SER A 63 -2.44 7.18 -10.66
N LEU A 64 -2.61 5.87 -10.57
CA LEU A 64 -1.80 5.02 -9.71
C LEU A 64 -0.31 5.04 -10.10
N PRO A 65 0.61 5.22 -9.13
CA PRO A 65 2.06 5.21 -9.36
C PRO A 65 2.62 3.77 -9.41
N VAL A 66 2.00 2.90 -10.21
CA VAL A 66 2.41 1.50 -10.43
C VAL A 66 2.39 1.19 -11.92
N ALA A 67 3.15 0.18 -12.35
CA ALA A 67 3.12 -0.26 -13.75
C ALA A 67 1.87 -1.10 -14.02
N ASN A 68 1.44 -1.15 -15.29
CA ASN A 68 0.36 -2.05 -15.70
C ASN A 68 0.78 -3.51 -15.49
N ASP A 69 -0.19 -4.36 -15.14
CA ASP A 69 -0.01 -5.81 -14.96
C ASP A 69 1.11 -6.19 -13.98
N SER A 70 1.43 -5.32 -13.02
CA SER A 70 2.57 -5.50 -12.10
C SER A 70 2.20 -5.97 -10.70
N VAL A 71 0.91 -6.20 -10.41
CA VAL A 71 0.42 -6.62 -9.09
C VAL A 71 -0.54 -7.79 -9.22
N ASP A 72 -0.52 -8.68 -8.23
CA ASP A 72 -1.33 -9.89 -8.21
C ASP A 72 -2.69 -9.67 -7.54
N ALA A 73 -2.76 -8.73 -6.59
CA ALA A 73 -3.97 -8.39 -5.86
C ALA A 73 -4.02 -6.92 -5.44
N ILE A 74 -5.25 -6.43 -5.23
CA ILE A 74 -5.54 -5.08 -4.73
C ILE A 74 -6.40 -5.20 -3.47
N ILE A 75 -6.02 -4.47 -2.42
CA ILE A 75 -6.85 -4.21 -1.25
C ILE A 75 -7.26 -2.73 -1.24
N SER A 76 -8.51 -2.47 -0.92
CA SER A 76 -9.02 -1.13 -0.66
C SER A 76 -10.00 -1.21 0.49
N ASN A 77 -9.65 -0.58 1.60
CA ASN A 77 -10.51 -0.50 2.77
C ASN A 77 -11.05 0.93 2.88
N CYS A 78 -12.36 1.09 2.77
CA CYS A 78 -13.10 2.35 2.87
C CYS A 78 -12.83 3.44 1.79
N VAL A 79 -11.86 3.27 0.88
CA VAL A 79 -11.45 4.36 -0.03
C VAL A 79 -12.14 4.31 -1.39
N ILE A 80 -12.32 3.11 -1.98
CA ILE A 80 -12.99 3.01 -3.29
C ILE A 80 -14.43 3.56 -3.29
N ASN A 81 -15.09 3.56 -2.12
CA ASN A 81 -16.45 4.08 -1.94
C ASN A 81 -16.54 5.61 -1.98
N LEU A 82 -15.41 6.33 -2.03
CA LEU A 82 -15.35 7.79 -2.00
C LEU A 82 -14.98 8.40 -3.36
N ILE A 83 -14.78 7.57 -4.37
CA ILE A 83 -14.45 7.99 -5.73
C ILE A 83 -15.76 8.28 -6.47
N VAL A 84 -15.82 9.44 -7.13
CA VAL A 84 -16.95 9.85 -7.98
C VAL A 84 -16.68 9.43 -9.44
N ASP A 85 -17.73 9.02 -10.14
CA ASP A 85 -17.69 8.65 -11.57
C ASP A 85 -17.16 9.78 -12.46
#